data_AF-A0A415MEE9-F1
#
_entry.id   AF-A0A415MEE9-F1
#
_cell.length_a   1.000
_cell.length_b   1.000
_cell.length_c   1.000
_cell.angle_alpha   90.00
_cell.angle_beta   90.00
_cell.angle_gamma   90.00
#
_symmetry.space_group_name_H-M   'P 1'
#
loop_
_entity.id
_entity.type
_entity.pdbx_description
1 polymer ?
#
loop_
_entity_poly.entity_id
_entity_poly.type
_entity_poly.pdbx_seq_one_letter_code
_entity_poly.pdbx_strand_id
1 'polypeptide(L)'
;MKTNNNGHFILLLGVFIFAAFIRTILNSSKNIVSIIASINIVSLWFVIYLILENAQNKFYIRLKNNTVLGRQTKIKKNNYFKKVIKWIEIVIFILGISYVIFFANSIINDIIGSFSLFLSIEEEYIYNLVQDIFYKKK
;
A
#
# COMPACT_ATOMS: atom_id res chain seq x y z
N MET A 1 13.89 26.65 5.56
CA MET A 1 12.87 25.79 6.17
C MET A 1 11.55 26.09 5.47
N LYS A 2 11.09 25.25 4.53
CA LYS A 2 9.79 25.48 3.86
C LYS A 2 8.70 25.10 4.85
N THR A 3 7.98 26.08 5.38
CA THR A 3 6.74 25.87 6.10
C THR A 3 5.74 25.26 5.13
N ASN A 4 5.48 23.96 5.27
CA ASN A 4 4.43 23.28 4.54
C ASN A 4 3.10 23.87 5.05
N ASN A 5 2.55 24.83 4.31
CA ASN A 5 1.30 25.48 4.68
C ASN A 5 0.20 24.41 4.58
N ASN A 6 -0.44 24.12 5.72
CA ASN A 6 -1.52 23.14 5.89
C ASN A 6 -2.83 23.56 5.16
N GLY A 7 -2.75 24.02 3.91
CA GLY A 7 -3.91 24.46 3.11
C GLY A 7 -4.92 23.34 2.83
N HIS A 8 -4.51 22.08 2.97
CA HIS A 8 -5.36 20.92 2.77
C HIS A 8 -5.87 20.29 4.07
N PHE A 9 -5.45 20.77 5.26
CA PHE A 9 -5.86 20.17 6.54
C PHE A 9 -7.36 20.31 6.79
N ILE A 10 -7.94 21.47 6.49
CA ILE A 10 -9.39 21.72 6.61
C ILE A 10 -10.17 20.87 5.60
N LEU A 11 -9.62 20.67 4.40
CA LEU A 11 -10.21 19.81 3.37
C LEU A 11 -10.19 18.33 3.79
N LEU A 12 -9.06 17.86 4.33
CA LEU A 12 -8.91 16.53 4.92
C LEU A 12 -9.84 16.31 6.12
N LEU A 13 -9.95 17.29 7.01
CA LEU A 13 -10.87 17.27 8.15
C LEU A 13 -12.33 17.20 7.68
N GLY A 14 -12.69 17.98 6.65
CA GLY A 14 -14.02 17.96 6.03
C GLY A 14 -14.36 16.62 5.40
N VAL A 15 -13.41 16.01 4.67
CA VAL A 15 -13.57 14.65 4.12
C VAL A 15 -13.74 13.62 5.24
N PHE A 16 -13.01 13.76 6.34
CA PHE A 16 -13.10 12.85 7.49
C PHE A 16 -14.47 12.93 8.19
N ILE A 17 -14.98 14.14 8.43
CA ILE A 17 -16.31 14.37 9.03
C ILE A 17 -17.41 13.85 8.10
N PHE A 18 -17.29 14.10 6.80
CA PHE A 18 -18.26 13.64 5.81
C PHE A 18 -18.29 12.11 5.70
N ALA A 19 -17.13 11.46 5.69
CA ALA A 19 -17.03 10.00 5.70
C ALA A 19 -17.63 9.39 6.98
N ALA A 20 -17.38 10.00 8.15
CA ALA A 20 -17.97 9.56 9.43
C ALA A 20 -19.51 9.73 9.45
N PHE A 21 -20.03 10.82 8.87
CA PHE A 21 -21.47 11.05 8.75
C PHE A 21 -22.15 10.04 7.81
N ILE A 22 -21.56 9.80 6.62
CA ILE A 22 -22.01 8.75 5.70
C ILE A 22 -22.04 7.38 6.40
N ARG A 23 -20.98 7.05 7.14
CA ARG A 23 -20.88 5.80 7.90
C ARG A 23 -21.96 5.66 8.98
N THR A 24 -22.32 6.75 9.63
CA THR A 24 -23.37 6.77 10.66
C THR A 24 -24.75 6.50 10.05
N ILE A 25 -25.03 7.08 8.87
CA ILE A 25 -26.27 6.86 8.12
C ILE A 25 -26.36 5.45 7.54
N LEU A 26 -25.22 4.92 7.08
CA LEU A 26 -25.14 3.63 6.39
C LEU A 26 -25.13 2.40 7.33
N ASN A 27 -25.03 2.61 8.64
CA ASN A 27 -24.95 1.51 9.61
C ASN A 27 -26.29 0.77 9.85
N SER A 28 -27.34 1.08 9.08
CA SER A 28 -28.67 0.45 9.22
C SER A 28 -28.80 -0.91 8.52
N SER A 29 -27.85 -1.31 7.67
CA SER A 29 -27.87 -2.64 7.02
C SER A 29 -26.52 -3.36 7.10
N LYS A 30 -26.55 -4.64 7.50
CA LYS A 30 -25.36 -5.51 7.59
C LYS A 30 -24.57 -5.59 6.27
N ASN A 31 -25.25 -5.44 5.13
CA ASN A 31 -24.64 -5.51 3.81
C ASN A 31 -23.71 -4.32 3.52
N ILE A 32 -23.95 -3.15 4.12
CA ILE A 32 -23.15 -1.96 3.85
C ILE A 32 -21.74 -2.08 4.47
N VAL A 33 -21.61 -2.74 5.63
CA VAL A 33 -20.29 -2.98 6.26
C VAL A 33 -19.39 -3.82 5.34
N SER A 34 -19.95 -4.83 4.68
CA SER A 34 -19.23 -5.68 3.72
C SER A 34 -18.90 -4.94 2.42
N ILE A 35 -19.76 -4.05 1.95
CA ILE A 35 -19.50 -3.19 0.78
C ILE A 35 -18.33 -2.23 1.08
N ILE A 36 -18.36 -1.56 2.23
CA ILE A 36 -17.28 -0.66 2.68
C ILE A 36 -15.97 -1.44 2.86
N ALA A 37 -16.02 -2.65 3.44
CA ALA A 37 -14.86 -3.52 3.58
C ALA A 37 -14.23 -3.84 2.21
N SER A 38 -15.07 -4.15 1.22
CA SER A 38 -14.62 -4.44 -0.15
C SER A 38 -13.94 -3.23 -0.79
N ILE A 39 -14.54 -2.03 -0.66
CA ILE A 39 -13.96 -0.78 -1.19
C ILE A 39 -12.61 -0.50 -0.54
N ASN A 40 -12.50 -0.62 0.79
CA ASN A 40 -11.27 -0.32 1.52
C ASN A 40 -10.16 -1.32 1.20
N ILE A 41 -10.49 -2.60 1.04
CA ILE A 41 -9.52 -3.62 0.61
C ILE A 41 -9.05 -3.38 -0.83
N VAL A 42 -9.96 -3.05 -1.76
CA VAL A 42 -9.58 -2.72 -3.13
C VAL A 42 -8.68 -1.48 -3.18
N SER A 43 -9.01 -0.44 -2.40
CA SER A 43 -8.15 0.75 -2.26
C SER A 43 -6.76 0.40 -1.72
N LEU A 44 -6.70 -0.42 -0.66
CA LEU A 44 -5.43 -0.87 -0.08
C LEU A 44 -4.61 -1.68 -1.10
N TRP A 45 -5.24 -2.60 -1.82
CA TRP A 45 -4.57 -3.38 -2.87
C TRP A 45 -3.99 -2.49 -3.97
N PHE A 46 -4.74 -1.47 -4.39
CA PHE A 46 -4.27 -0.54 -5.41
C PHE A 46 -3.04 0.24 -4.95
N VAL A 47 -3.05 0.79 -3.74
CA VAL A 47 -1.89 1.51 -3.17
C VAL A 47 -0.68 0.60 -3.02
N ILE A 48 -0.88 -0.63 -2.52
CA ILE A 48 0.21 -1.61 -2.38
C ILE A 48 0.79 -1.98 -3.74
N TYR A 49 -0.06 -2.19 -4.75
CA TYR A 49 0.38 -2.47 -6.11
C TYR A 49 1.31 -1.37 -6.63
N LEU A 50 0.93 -0.09 -6.47
CA LEU A 50 1.76 1.05 -6.89
C LEU A 50 3.13 1.07 -6.17
N ILE A 51 3.14 0.87 -4.85
CA ILE A 51 4.37 0.79 -4.06
C ILE A 51 5.30 -0.32 -4.58
N LEU A 52 4.74 -1.52 -4.83
CA LEU A 52 5.51 -2.68 -5.29
C LEU A 52 6.04 -2.48 -6.72
N GLU A 53 5.23 -1.93 -7.62
CA GLU A 53 5.63 -1.61 -8.99
C GLU A 53 6.77 -0.58 -8.99
N ASN A 54 6.63 0.50 -8.21
CA ASN A 54 7.65 1.53 -8.07
C ASN A 54 8.94 1.00 -7.44
N ALA A 55 8.83 0.14 -6.42
CA ALA A 55 9.97 -0.55 -5.82
C ALA A 55 10.72 -1.40 -6.86
N GLN A 56 10.00 -2.16 -7.70
CA GLN A 56 10.59 -2.99 -8.75
C GLN A 56 11.29 -2.16 -9.82
N ASN A 57 10.66 -1.08 -10.27
CA ASN A 57 11.23 -0.20 -11.29
C ASN A 57 12.52 0.48 -10.78
N LYS A 58 12.50 1.06 -9.57
CA LYS A 58 13.71 1.65 -8.97
C LYS A 58 14.80 0.62 -8.68
N PHE A 59 14.45 -0.57 -8.18
CA PHE A 59 15.40 -1.66 -7.96
C PHE A 59 16.09 -2.09 -9.25
N TYR A 60 15.31 -2.26 -10.32
CA TYR A 60 15.83 -2.61 -11.65
C TYR A 60 16.81 -1.54 -12.19
N ILE A 61 16.45 -0.25 -12.10
CA ILE A 61 17.31 0.86 -12.54
C ILE A 61 18.62 0.87 -11.74
N ARG A 62 18.57 0.74 -10.41
CA ARG A 62 19.78 0.70 -9.55
C ARG A 62 20.66 -0.49 -9.85
N LEU A 63 20.08 -1.67 -10.08
CA LEU A 63 20.83 -2.86 -10.51
C LEU A 63 21.49 -2.68 -11.88
N LYS A 64 20.78 -2.08 -12.84
CA LYS A 64 21.30 -1.79 -14.17
C LYS A 64 22.53 -0.87 -14.09
N ASN A 65 22.42 0.22 -13.34
CA ASN A 65 23.44 1.26 -13.21
C ASN A 65 24.63 0.87 -12.30
N ASN A 66 24.53 -0.22 -11.53
CA ASN A 66 25.64 -0.68 -10.69
C ASN A 66 26.80 -1.24 -11.52
N THR A 67 27.99 -0.65 -11.45
CA THR A 67 29.18 -1.08 -12.19
C THR A 67 29.99 -2.20 -11.52
N VAL A 68 29.75 -2.46 -10.24
CA VAL A 68 30.49 -3.42 -9.40
C VAL A 68 29.98 -4.86 -9.57
N LEU A 69 28.68 -5.03 -9.83
CA LEU A 69 28.06 -6.36 -9.95
C LEU A 69 28.17 -6.93 -11.37
N GLY A 70 28.60 -8.20 -11.48
CA GLY A 70 28.56 -8.95 -12.74
C GLY A 70 27.15 -9.21 -13.27
N ARG A 71 27.01 -9.40 -14.59
CA ARG A 71 25.72 -9.57 -15.29
C ARG A 71 24.87 -10.72 -14.71
N GLN A 72 25.48 -11.87 -14.43
CA GLN A 72 24.76 -13.02 -13.85
C GLN A 72 24.21 -12.73 -12.45
N THR A 73 24.99 -12.05 -11.61
CA THR A 73 24.57 -11.67 -10.24
C THR A 73 23.41 -10.68 -10.29
N LYS A 74 23.43 -9.72 -11.23
CA LYS A 74 22.32 -8.79 -11.43
C LYS A 74 21.02 -9.50 -11.79
N ILE A 75 21.08 -10.48 -12.70
CA ILE A 75 19.91 -11.28 -13.11
C ILE A 75 19.37 -12.08 -11.92
N LYS A 76 20.25 -12.75 -11.15
CA LYS A 76 19.85 -13.50 -9.95
C LYS A 76 19.14 -12.61 -8.92
N LYS A 77 19.72 -11.44 -8.60
CA LYS A 77 19.11 -10.49 -7.64
C LYS A 77 17.76 -9.96 -8.13
N ASN A 78 17.64 -9.62 -9.42
CA ASN A 78 16.37 -9.18 -10.01
C ASN A 78 15.29 -10.26 -9.94
N ASN A 79 15.62 -11.50 -10.31
CA ASN A 79 14.67 -12.61 -10.27
C ASN A 79 14.24 -12.94 -8.84
N TYR A 80 15.16 -12.88 -7.88
CA TYR A 80 14.82 -13.06 -6.47
C TYR A 80 13.87 -11.96 -5.99
N PHE A 81 14.15 -10.69 -6.30
CA PHE A 81 13.31 -9.56 -5.92
C PHE A 81 11.89 -9.69 -6.49
N LYS A 82 11.78 -9.98 -7.79
CA LYS A 82 10.48 -10.26 -8.46
C LYS A 82 9.72 -11.40 -7.79
N LYS A 83 10.42 -12.49 -7.43
CA LYS A 83 9.81 -13.63 -6.76
C LYS A 83 9.26 -13.23 -5.38
N VAL A 84 9.98 -12.42 -4.62
CA VAL A 84 9.51 -11.97 -3.30
C VAL A 84 8.32 -11.02 -3.43
N ILE A 85 8.36 -10.05 -4.36
CA ILE A 85 7.20 -9.18 -4.64
C ILE A 85 5.96 -10.02 -4.98
N LYS A 86 6.09 -11.01 -5.87
CA LYS A 86 4.98 -11.89 -6.23
C LYS A 86 4.40 -12.66 -5.02
N TRP A 87 5.25 -13.10 -4.10
CA TRP A 87 4.77 -13.74 -2.86
C TRP A 87 4.03 -12.76 -1.95
N ILE A 88 4.51 -11.52 -1.84
CA ILE A 88 3.86 -10.45 -1.07
C ILE A 88 2.47 -10.15 -1.66
N GLU A 89 2.36 -10.03 -3.00
CA GLU A 89 1.07 -9.84 -3.69
C GLU A 89 0.07 -10.94 -3.37
N ILE A 90 0.49 -12.21 -3.48
CA ILE A 90 -0.38 -13.37 -3.20
C ILE A 90 -0.86 -13.36 -1.75
N VAL A 91 0.03 -13.10 -0.79
CA VAL A 91 -0.32 -13.07 0.63
C VAL A 91 -1.31 -11.95 0.94
N ILE A 92 -1.07 -10.75 0.41
CA ILE A 92 -1.94 -9.58 0.63
C ILE A 92 -3.31 -9.78 -0.01
N PHE A 93 -3.36 -10.42 -1.18
CA PHE A 93 -4.61 -10.76 -1.85
C PHE A 93 -5.44 -11.75 -1.04
N ILE A 94 -4.83 -12.85 -0.58
CA ILE A 94 -5.53 -13.85 0.25
C ILE A 94 -6.06 -13.21 1.53
N LEU A 95 -5.22 -12.42 2.23
CA LEU A 95 -5.63 -11.73 3.46
C LEU A 95 -6.79 -10.75 3.21
N GLY A 96 -6.76 -9.99 2.11
CA GLY A 96 -7.83 -9.07 1.76
C GLY A 96 -9.16 -9.78 1.49
N ILE A 97 -9.15 -10.89 0.75
CA ILE A 97 -10.36 -11.70 0.50
C ILE A 97 -10.88 -12.31 1.79
N SER A 98 -10.01 -12.93 2.59
CA SER A 98 -10.41 -13.52 3.87
C SER A 98 -11.03 -12.48 4.80
N TYR A 99 -10.50 -11.26 4.81
CA TYR A 99 -11.08 -10.17 5.59
C TYR A 99 -12.50 -9.81 5.14
N VAL A 100 -12.73 -9.59 3.84
CA VAL A 100 -14.05 -9.22 3.30
C VAL A 100 -15.11 -10.28 3.60
N ILE A 101 -14.76 -11.57 3.49
CA ILE A 101 -15.71 -12.68 3.63
C ILE A 101 -16.02 -13.00 5.10
N PHE A 102 -15.01 -13.04 5.98
CA PHE A 102 -15.17 -13.61 7.32
C PHE A 102 -15.07 -12.60 8.45
N PHE A 103 -14.42 -11.45 8.24
CA PHE A 103 -14.02 -10.55 9.34
C PHE A 103 -14.44 -9.10 9.11
N ALA A 104 -15.27 -8.82 8.11
CA ALA A 104 -15.71 -7.47 7.77
C ALA A 104 -16.29 -6.77 9.00
N ASN A 105 -15.56 -5.78 9.50
CA ASN A 105 -15.88 -5.06 10.72
C ASN A 105 -15.72 -3.58 10.45
N SER A 106 -16.65 -2.77 10.96
CA SER A 106 -16.62 -1.32 10.79
C SER A 106 -15.30 -0.73 11.28
N ILE A 107 -14.85 -1.05 12.49
CA ILE A 107 -13.62 -0.49 13.08
C ILE A 107 -12.40 -0.87 12.23
N ILE A 108 -12.30 -2.13 11.84
CA ILE A 108 -11.17 -2.61 11.03
C ILE A 108 -11.20 -1.97 9.64
N ASN A 109 -12.38 -1.70 9.07
CA ASN A 109 -12.49 -0.96 7.81
C ASN A 109 -11.87 0.45 7.92
N ASP A 110 -12.09 1.17 9.02
CA ASP A 110 -11.48 2.50 9.21
C ASP A 110 -9.96 2.43 9.35
N ILE A 111 -9.48 1.40 10.05
CA ILE A 111 -8.04 1.16 10.20
C ILE A 111 -7.43 0.88 8.82
N ILE A 112 -8.02 -0.02 8.03
CA ILE A 112 -7.57 -0.35 6.67
C ILE A 112 -7.59 0.88 5.77
N GLY A 113 -8.66 1.68 5.81
CA GLY A 113 -8.76 2.92 5.04
C GLY A 113 -7.70 3.93 5.43
N SER A 114 -7.48 4.14 6.73
CA SER A 114 -6.43 5.03 7.24
C SER A 114 -5.04 4.55 6.86
N PHE A 115 -4.80 3.24 6.90
CA PHE A 115 -3.52 2.63 6.51
C PHE A 115 -3.27 2.78 5.01
N SER A 116 -4.29 2.56 4.17
CA SER A 116 -4.23 2.81 2.72
C SER A 116 -3.84 4.26 2.42
N LEU A 117 -4.47 5.22 3.10
CA LEU A 117 -4.13 6.63 2.97
C LEU A 117 -2.69 6.93 3.41
N PHE A 118 -2.27 6.42 4.55
CA PHE A 118 -0.90 6.59 5.03
C PHE A 118 0.13 6.04 4.02
N LEU A 119 -0.09 4.82 3.53
CA LEU A 119 0.76 4.20 2.53
C LEU A 119 0.82 5.00 1.23
N SER A 120 -0.29 5.65 0.84
CA SER A 120 -0.33 6.49 -0.37
C SER A 120 0.47 7.78 -0.25
N ILE A 121 0.61 8.32 0.97
CA ILE A 121 1.38 9.55 1.23
C ILE A 121 2.88 9.22 1.33
N GLU A 122 3.21 8.14 2.04
CA GLU A 122 4.60 7.74 2.34
C GLU A 122 5.17 6.74 1.32
N GLU A 123 4.50 6.57 0.16
CA GLU A 123 4.86 5.61 -0.88
C GLU A 123 6.36 5.70 -1.25
N GLU A 124 6.88 6.93 -1.40
CA GLU A 124 8.28 7.15 -1.76
C GLU A 124 9.28 6.66 -0.71
N TYR A 125 8.99 6.90 0.56
CA TYR A 125 9.86 6.42 1.63
C TYR A 125 9.86 4.89 1.69
N ILE A 126 8.68 4.28 1.55
CA ILE A 126 8.50 2.83 1.69
C ILE A 126 9.24 2.07 0.59
N TYR A 127 9.06 2.42 -0.68
CA TYR A 127 9.75 1.67 -1.74
C TYR A 127 11.27 1.88 -1.70
N ASN A 128 11.76 3.05 -1.24
CA ASN A 128 13.19 3.31 -1.09
C ASN A 128 13.79 2.43 0.02
N LEU A 129 13.07 2.28 1.13
CA LEU A 129 13.46 1.40 2.24
C LEU A 129 13.48 -0.08 1.82
N VAL A 130 12.44 -0.55 1.11
CA VAL A 130 12.38 -1.91 0.56
C VAL A 130 13.59 -2.16 -0.36
N GLN A 131 13.89 -1.21 -1.25
CA GLN A 131 15.03 -1.32 -2.15
C GLN A 131 16.36 -1.45 -1.38
N ASP A 132 16.57 -0.63 -0.34
CA ASP A 132 17.79 -0.64 0.45
C ASP A 132 18.00 -1.96 1.19
N ILE A 133 16.94 -2.57 1.73
CA ILE A 133 17.00 -3.88 2.39
C ILE A 133 17.47 -4.95 1.40
N PHE A 134 16.89 -5.00 0.20
CA PHE A 134 17.23 -6.01 -0.80
C PHE A 134 18.58 -5.77 -1.48
N TYR A 135 18.99 -4.51 -1.59
CA TYR A 135 20.28 -4.15 -2.18
C TYR A 135 21.45 -4.38 -1.22
N LYS A 136 21.28 -4.08 0.08
CA LYS A 136 22.32 -4.30 1.12
C LYS A 136 22.49 -5.77 1.49
N LYS A 137 21.50 -6.63 1.22
CA LYS A 137 21.66 -8.08 1.35
C LYS A 137 22.71 -8.57 0.33
N LYS A 138 23.86 -9.00 0.85
CA LYS A 138 24.99 -9.54 0.05
C LYS A 138 24.51 -10.71 -0.81
#